data_AF-A0A914EFQ5-F1
#
_entry.id   AF-A0A914EFQ5-F1
#
_cell.length_a   1.000
_cell.length_b   1.000
_cell.length_c   1.000
_cell.angle_alpha   90.00
_cell.angle_beta   90.00
_cell.angle_gamma   90.00
#
_symmetry.space_group_name_H-M   'P 1'
#
loop_
_entity.id
_entity.type
_entity.pdbx_description
1 polymer ?
#
loop_
_entity_poly.entity_id
_entity_poly.type
_entity_poly.pdbx_seq_one_letter_code
_entity_poly.pdbx_strand_id
1 'polypeptide(L)'
;MGQSDSKRKKIASSTIEPDLFSDDPITRLWKEWFVSGKRICKKIDVPVKSDEPIYKDKVRFVCISDTHGKLEELLPHIPNGDILVHCGDFTNMGDRHELEEFNEQIGKLPHPHKIVIAGNHELGFDDSEDLSLR
;
A
#
# COMPACT_ATOMS: atom_id res chain seq x y z
N MET A 1 14.46 -28.49 28.65
CA MET A 1 15.51 -27.97 27.75
C MET A 1 15.29 -28.60 26.39
N GLY A 2 14.55 -27.93 25.51
CA GLY A 2 14.20 -28.45 24.19
C GLY A 2 14.17 -27.28 23.22
N GLN A 3 15.24 -27.14 22.43
CA GLN A 3 15.35 -26.14 21.38
C GLN A 3 14.44 -26.56 20.23
N SER A 4 13.43 -25.75 19.92
CA SER A 4 12.66 -25.87 18.69
C SER A 4 13.41 -25.12 17.57
N ASP A 5 14.21 -25.84 16.81
CA ASP A 5 14.83 -25.34 15.58
C ASP A 5 13.74 -25.07 14.53
N SER A 6 13.37 -23.79 14.42
CA SER A 6 12.59 -23.28 13.29
C SER A 6 13.44 -23.36 12.02
N LYS A 7 13.18 -24.38 11.20
CA LYS A 7 13.78 -24.50 9.86
C LYS A 7 13.30 -23.34 8.98
N ARG A 8 14.03 -22.21 8.98
CA ARG A 8 13.94 -21.20 7.92
C ARG A 8 14.27 -21.89 6.60
N LYS A 9 13.26 -22.06 5.73
CA LYS A 9 13.50 -22.44 4.33
C LYS A 9 14.43 -21.38 3.73
N LYS A 10 15.62 -21.78 3.28
CA LYS A 10 16.48 -20.94 2.43
C LYS A 10 15.67 -20.63 1.18
N ILE A 11 15.21 -19.39 1.05
CA ILE A 11 14.69 -18.87 -0.21
C ILE A 11 15.89 -18.88 -1.16
N ALA A 12 15.82 -19.67 -2.23
CA ALA A 12 16.84 -19.62 -3.27
C ALA A 12 16.91 -18.17 -3.75
N SER A 13 18.12 -17.60 -3.83
CA SER A 13 18.33 -16.30 -4.45
C SER A 13 17.96 -16.45 -5.92
N SER A 14 16.74 -16.06 -6.26
CA SER A 14 16.29 -15.92 -7.63
C SER A 14 16.58 -14.48 -8.03
N THR A 15 17.51 -14.27 -8.96
CA THR A 15 17.66 -12.98 -9.63
C THR A 15 16.35 -12.65 -10.34
N ILE A 16 15.84 -11.43 -10.15
CA ILE A 16 14.67 -10.91 -10.86
C ILE A 16 15.19 -9.98 -11.96
N GLU A 17 14.94 -10.35 -13.21
CA GLU A 17 15.28 -9.54 -14.39
C GLU A 17 14.03 -8.81 -14.90
N PRO A 18 14.17 -7.69 -15.62
CA PRO A 18 13.05 -7.07 -16.34
C PRO A 18 12.35 -8.07 -17.26
N ASP A 19 11.02 -8.04 -17.31
CA ASP A 19 10.26 -8.92 -18.19
C ASP A 19 10.49 -8.52 -19.66
N LEU A 20 10.47 -9.49 -20.57
CA LEU A 20 10.63 -9.27 -22.02
C LEU A 20 9.60 -8.30 -22.59
N PHE A 21 8.46 -8.11 -21.92
CA PHE A 21 7.36 -7.24 -22.34
C PHE A 21 7.13 -6.06 -21.39
N SER A 22 8.11 -5.69 -20.56
CA SER A 22 8.01 -4.54 -19.65
C SER A 22 7.75 -3.20 -20.37
N ASP A 23 8.10 -3.09 -21.64
CA ASP A 23 7.87 -1.92 -22.50
C ASP A 23 6.46 -1.88 -23.12
N ASP A 24 5.73 -3.00 -23.11
CA ASP A 24 4.35 -3.12 -23.59
C ASP A 24 3.48 -3.89 -22.58
N PRO A 25 3.21 -3.26 -21.42
CA PRO A 25 2.50 -3.91 -20.32
C PRO A 25 1.05 -4.25 -20.67
N ILE A 26 0.43 -3.47 -21.56
CA ILE A 26 -1.00 -3.57 -21.88
C ILE A 26 -1.25 -4.65 -22.94
N THR A 27 -0.51 -4.67 -24.03
CA THR A 27 -0.85 -5.53 -25.18
C THR A 27 -0.19 -6.90 -25.07
N ARG A 28 1.08 -6.93 -24.65
CA ARG A 28 1.89 -8.17 -24.63
C ARG A 28 1.98 -8.77 -23.25
N LEU A 29 2.39 -8.01 -22.24
CA LEU A 29 2.56 -8.54 -20.88
C LEU A 29 1.22 -9.03 -20.32
N TRP A 30 0.16 -8.23 -20.40
CA TRP A 30 -1.17 -8.63 -19.92
C TRP A 30 -1.68 -9.89 -20.62
N LYS A 31 -1.55 -9.96 -21.95
CA LYS A 31 -1.96 -11.14 -22.71
C LYS A 31 -1.16 -12.38 -22.33
N GLU A 32 0.16 -12.25 -22.19
CA GLU A 32 1.03 -13.36 -21.82
C GLU A 32 0.75 -13.85 -20.40
N TRP A 33 0.60 -12.96 -19.43
CA TRP A 33 0.51 -13.36 -18.02
C TRP A 33 -0.92 -13.62 -17.56
N PHE A 34 -1.85 -12.75 -17.95
CA PHE A 34 -3.23 -12.82 -17.48
C PHE A 34 -4.08 -13.75 -18.36
N VAL A 35 -4.05 -13.56 -19.69
CA VAL A 35 -4.91 -14.33 -20.61
C VAL A 35 -4.46 -15.78 -20.74
N SER A 36 -3.15 -16.05 -20.74
CA SER A 36 -2.65 -17.43 -20.80
C SER A 36 -2.75 -18.21 -19.46
N GLY A 37 -3.17 -17.54 -18.37
CA GLY A 37 -3.34 -18.17 -17.06
C GLY A 37 -2.04 -18.40 -16.28
N LYS A 38 -0.92 -17.82 -16.69
CA LYS A 38 0.36 -17.91 -15.98
C LYS A 38 0.38 -17.14 -14.67
N ARG A 39 -0.44 -16.11 -14.52
CA ARG A 39 -0.56 -15.32 -13.29
C ARG A 39 -1.33 -16.11 -12.22
N ILE A 40 -0.75 -16.19 -11.02
CA ILE A 40 -1.43 -16.74 -9.85
C ILE A 40 -2.45 -15.71 -9.34
N CYS A 41 -3.71 -15.88 -9.69
CA CYS A 41 -4.83 -15.11 -9.15
C CYS A 41 -5.66 -16.00 -8.23
N LYS A 42 -5.53 -15.81 -6.91
CA LYS A 42 -6.43 -16.44 -5.94
C LYS A 42 -7.62 -15.51 -5.71
N LYS A 43 -8.82 -16.00 -6.01
CA LYS A 43 -10.04 -15.27 -5.70
C LYS A 43 -10.22 -15.23 -4.18
N ILE A 44 -10.65 -14.08 -3.68
CA ILE A 44 -11.11 -13.93 -2.30
C ILE A 44 -12.63 -14.12 -2.34
N ASP A 45 -13.12 -15.22 -1.78
CA ASP A 45 -14.54 -15.56 -1.84
C ASP A 45 -15.39 -14.78 -0.84
N VAL A 46 -14.80 -14.35 0.28
CA VAL A 46 -15.47 -13.59 1.33
C VAL A 46 -14.59 -12.41 1.76
N PRO A 47 -14.97 -11.16 1.44
CA PRO A 47 -14.28 -10.00 1.96
C PRO A 47 -14.50 -9.91 3.47
N VAL A 48 -13.46 -9.49 4.20
CA VAL A 48 -13.58 -9.18 5.62
C VAL A 48 -14.47 -7.95 5.76
N LYS A 49 -15.53 -8.03 6.56
CA LYS A 49 -16.38 -6.86 6.82
C LYS A 49 -15.67 -5.90 7.78
N SER A 50 -16.00 -4.61 7.67
CA SER A 50 -15.41 -3.56 8.50
C SER A 50 -15.72 -3.70 10.00
N ASP A 51 -16.84 -4.35 10.34
CA ASP A 51 -17.34 -4.55 11.69
C ASP A 51 -16.89 -5.88 12.34
N GLU A 52 -16.15 -6.72 11.61
CA GLU A 52 -15.60 -7.97 12.18
C GLU A 52 -14.67 -7.67 13.36
N PRO A 53 -14.66 -8.48 14.43
CA PRO A 53 -13.76 -8.27 15.57
C PRO A 53 -12.29 -8.44 15.16
N ILE A 54 -11.41 -7.66 15.79
CA ILE A 54 -9.96 -7.87 15.70
C ILE A 54 -9.60 -9.04 16.63
N TYR A 55 -9.18 -10.15 16.06
CA TYR A 55 -8.82 -11.37 16.80
C TYR A 55 -7.46 -11.22 17.48
N LYS A 56 -7.34 -11.62 18.75
CA LYS A 56 -6.11 -11.45 19.56
C LYS A 56 -4.86 -12.13 18.99
N ASP A 57 -5.04 -13.16 18.18
CA ASP A 57 -3.98 -13.94 17.55
C ASP A 57 -3.65 -13.50 16.11
N LYS A 58 -4.23 -12.38 15.66
CA LYS A 58 -4.06 -11.84 14.30
C LYS A 58 -3.73 -10.36 14.35
N VAL A 59 -3.20 -9.86 13.23
CA VAL A 59 -2.97 -8.43 13.00
C VAL A 59 -3.90 -8.00 11.85
N ARG A 60 -4.64 -6.92 12.05
CA ARG A 60 -5.47 -6.29 11.04
C ARG A 60 -4.74 -5.09 10.43
N PHE A 61 -4.40 -5.24 9.15
CA PHE A 61 -3.95 -4.14 8.31
C PHE A 61 -5.16 -3.44 7.68
N VAL A 62 -5.12 -2.11 7.67
CA VAL A 62 -6.08 -1.26 6.96
C VAL A 62 -5.28 -0.54 5.89
N CYS A 63 -5.55 -0.84 4.61
CA CYS A 63 -4.80 -0.30 3.49
C CYS A 63 -5.67 0.72 2.74
N ILE A 64 -5.17 1.93 2.61
CA ILE A 64 -5.76 3.03 1.83
C ILE A 64 -4.67 3.64 0.93
N SER A 65 -5.06 4.47 -0.04
CA SER A 65 -4.15 5.12 -0.98
C SER A 65 -4.90 6.24 -1.70
N ASP A 66 -4.18 7.13 -2.39
CA ASP A 66 -4.74 8.07 -3.37
C ASP A 66 -5.86 8.94 -2.76
N THR A 67 -5.62 9.44 -1.54
CA THR A 67 -6.62 10.27 -0.85
C THR A 67 -6.65 11.70 -1.37
N HIS A 68 -5.57 12.20 -1.99
CA HIS A 68 -5.51 13.51 -2.65
C HIS A 68 -6.10 14.66 -1.81
N GLY A 69 -5.71 14.75 -0.53
CA GLY A 69 -6.20 15.77 0.40
C GLY A 69 -7.62 15.53 0.96
N LYS A 70 -8.25 14.39 0.67
CA LYS A 70 -9.64 14.08 1.08
C LYS A 70 -9.74 13.08 2.23
N LEU A 71 -8.67 12.90 3.02
CA LEU A 71 -8.66 11.91 4.10
C LEU A 71 -9.76 12.21 5.14
N GLU A 72 -10.06 13.47 5.43
CA GLU A 72 -11.15 13.84 6.35
C GLU A 72 -12.51 13.28 5.94
N GLU A 73 -12.85 13.29 4.64
CA GLU A 73 -14.10 12.72 4.11
C GLU A 73 -14.16 11.20 4.29
N LEU A 74 -13.00 10.54 4.33
CA LEU A 74 -12.90 9.08 4.47
C LEU A 74 -12.88 8.61 5.92
N LEU A 75 -12.57 9.47 6.90
CA LEU A 75 -12.47 9.09 8.32
C LEU A 75 -13.66 8.24 8.82
N PRO A 76 -14.93 8.55 8.51
CA PRO A 76 -16.07 7.75 8.98
C PRO A 76 -16.12 6.34 8.39
N HIS A 77 -15.42 6.10 7.28
CA HIS A 77 -15.45 4.85 6.53
C HIS A 77 -14.20 3.99 6.75
N ILE A 78 -13.15 4.52 7.37
CA ILE A 78 -11.92 3.80 7.66
C ILE A 78 -12.16 2.86 8.86
N PRO A 79 -12.10 1.53 8.69
CA PRO A 79 -12.33 0.59 9.77
C PRO A 79 -11.19 0.60 10.79
N ASN A 80 -11.48 0.17 12.01
CA ASN A 80 -10.45 -0.06 13.03
C ASN A 80 -9.48 -1.17 12.60
N GLY A 81 -8.22 -1.01 12.97
CA GLY A 81 -7.17 -2.00 12.77
C GLY A 81 -5.93 -1.70 13.62
N ASP A 82 -4.98 -2.63 13.59
CA ASP A 82 -3.73 -2.51 14.35
C ASP A 82 -2.70 -1.63 13.62
N ILE A 83 -2.71 -1.69 12.27
CA ILE A 83 -1.77 -0.98 11.42
C ILE A 83 -2.53 -0.37 10.24
N LEU A 84 -2.45 0.96 10.10
CA LEU A 84 -2.86 1.66 8.89
C LEU A 84 -1.69 1.76 7.92
N VAL A 85 -1.93 1.49 6.64
CA VAL A 85 -0.97 1.66 5.55
C VAL A 85 -1.59 2.60 4.52
N HIS A 86 -0.94 3.74 4.27
CA HIS A 86 -1.28 4.65 3.17
C HIS A 86 -0.25 4.50 2.04
N CYS A 87 -0.69 4.08 0.87
CA CYS A 87 0.19 3.69 -0.24
C CYS A 87 0.57 4.84 -1.19
N GLY A 88 0.68 6.07 -0.69
CA GLY A 88 1.01 7.26 -1.50
C GLY A 88 -0.19 8.08 -1.96
N ASP A 89 0.10 9.24 -2.54
CA ASP A 89 -0.83 10.23 -3.09
C ASP A 89 -1.84 10.74 -2.06
N PHE A 90 -1.32 11.19 -0.92
CA PHE A 90 -2.13 11.79 0.14
C PHE A 90 -2.31 13.31 0.02
N THR A 91 -1.50 13.96 -0.82
CA THR A 91 -1.59 15.37 -1.20
C THR A 91 -1.98 15.51 -2.68
N ASN A 92 -2.22 16.73 -3.16
CA ASN A 92 -2.33 17.00 -4.59
C ASN A 92 -1.01 17.47 -5.18
N MET A 93 -0.22 18.26 -4.46
CA MET A 93 1.01 18.87 -4.98
C MET A 93 2.19 18.81 -3.98
N GLY A 94 2.05 18.13 -2.84
CA GLY A 94 3.09 18.05 -1.82
C GLY A 94 3.32 19.36 -1.06
N ASP A 95 2.38 20.31 -1.13
CA ASP A 95 2.52 21.58 -0.46
C ASP A 95 2.54 21.38 1.07
N ARG A 96 3.31 22.22 1.76
CA ARG A 96 3.47 22.13 3.23
C ARG A 96 2.15 22.11 3.98
N HIS A 97 1.17 22.91 3.55
CA HIS A 97 -0.14 22.95 4.21
C HIS A 97 -0.92 21.64 4.03
N GLU A 98 -0.83 20.99 2.85
CA GLU A 98 -1.45 19.68 2.61
C GLU A 98 -0.80 18.60 3.48
N LEU A 99 0.52 18.65 3.68
CA LEU A 99 1.25 17.74 4.56
C LEU A 99 0.84 17.91 6.03
N GLU A 100 0.73 19.16 6.49
CA GLU A 100 0.29 19.49 7.85
C GLU A 100 -1.17 19.03 8.08
N GLU A 101 -2.05 19.31 7.12
CA GLU A 101 -3.46 18.88 7.14
C GLU A 101 -3.58 17.34 7.15
N PHE A 102 -2.88 16.64 6.26
CA PHE A 102 -2.86 15.18 6.24
C PHE A 102 -2.38 14.60 7.58
N ASN A 103 -1.30 15.16 8.15
CA ASN A 103 -0.76 14.70 9.42
C ASN A 103 -1.75 14.90 10.59
N GLU A 104 -2.48 16.01 10.61
CA GLU A 104 -3.55 16.23 11.58
C GLU A 104 -4.69 15.24 11.40
N GLN A 105 -5.15 15.03 10.16
CA GLN A 105 -6.27 14.14 9.84
C GLN A 105 -5.93 12.67 10.14
N ILE A 106 -4.77 12.18 9.71
CA ILE A 106 -4.34 10.79 9.97
C ILE A 106 -4.07 10.55 11.47
N GLY A 107 -3.69 11.60 12.21
CA GLY A 107 -3.52 11.57 13.67
C GLY A 107 -4.81 11.28 14.43
N LYS A 108 -5.98 11.66 13.88
CA LYS A 108 -7.31 11.40 14.46
C LYS A 108 -7.69 9.91 14.41
N LEU A 109 -7.07 9.11 13.54
CA LEU A 109 -7.38 7.70 13.38
C LEU A 109 -6.87 6.85 14.56
N PRO A 110 -7.65 5.87 15.05
CA PRO A 110 -7.35 5.12 16.27
C PRO A 110 -6.25 4.06 16.10
N HIS A 111 -5.75 3.85 14.88
CA HIS A 111 -4.74 2.83 14.57
C HIS A 111 -3.44 3.12 15.34
N PRO A 112 -2.92 2.17 16.15
CA PRO A 112 -1.69 2.38 16.92
C PRO A 112 -0.46 2.69 16.05
N HIS A 113 -0.41 2.09 14.86
CA HIS A 113 0.68 2.30 13.91
C HIS A 113 0.14 2.82 12.57
N LYS A 114 0.85 3.78 11.98
CA LYS A 114 0.58 4.32 10.65
C LYS A 114 1.86 4.24 9.82
N ILE A 115 1.80 3.59 8.67
CA ILE A 115 2.87 3.51 7.68
C ILE A 115 2.40 4.31 6.46
N VAL A 116 3.22 5.26 6.03
CA VAL A 116 2.93 6.12 4.88
C VAL A 116 4.14 6.10 3.96
N ILE A 117 3.90 5.94 2.66
CA ILE A 117 4.88 6.19 1.60
C ILE A 117 4.39 7.38 0.76
N ALA A 118 5.32 8.06 0.10
CA ALA A 118 4.99 9.06 -0.92
C ALA A 118 4.56 8.39 -2.23
N GLY A 119 3.64 9.03 -2.95
CA GLY A 119 3.33 8.76 -4.34
C GLY A 119 3.87 9.87 -5.25
N ASN A 120 3.35 9.96 -6.47
CA ASN A 120 3.80 10.98 -7.44
C ASN A 120 3.23 12.38 -7.18
N HIS A 121 2.24 12.52 -6.30
CA HIS A 121 1.67 13.82 -5.93
C HIS A 121 2.38 14.50 -4.75
N GLU A 122 3.21 13.77 -4.00
CA GLU A 122 4.04 14.33 -2.92
C GLU A 122 5.29 15.01 -3.48
N LEU A 123 5.10 16.04 -4.31
CA LEU A 123 6.22 16.76 -4.92
C LEU A 123 7.18 17.28 -3.84
N GLY A 124 8.48 17.27 -4.13
CA GLY A 124 9.56 17.63 -3.24
C GLY A 124 10.02 16.50 -2.32
N PHE A 125 9.51 15.29 -2.51
CA PHE A 125 9.99 14.08 -1.82
C PHE A 125 11.02 13.31 -2.65
N ASP A 126 11.17 13.62 -3.94
CA ASP A 126 12.24 13.11 -4.80
C ASP A 126 13.18 14.25 -5.26
N ASP A 127 14.47 14.11 -4.93
CA ASP A 127 15.53 15.06 -5.26
C ASP A 127 15.76 15.22 -6.78
N SER A 128 15.23 14.30 -7.59
CA SER A 128 15.34 14.32 -9.05
C SER A 128 14.16 14.99 -9.76
N GLU A 129 13.16 15.48 -9.03
CA GLU A 129 12.00 16.15 -9.60
C GLU A 129 12.35 17.45 -10.30
N ASP A 130 11.68 17.69 -11.43
CA ASP A 130 11.68 19.00 -12.07
C ASP A 130 10.71 19.94 -11.33
N LEU A 131 11.26 20.69 -10.38
CA LEU A 131 10.51 21.67 -9.58
C LEU A 131 9.90 22.81 -10.42
N SER A 132 10.25 22.96 -11.70
CA SER A 132 9.59 23.94 -12.58
C SER A 132 8.18 23.52 -13.01
N LEU A 133 7.79 22.27 -12.74
CA LEU A 133 6.45 21.72 -13.02
C LEU A 133 5.45 21.93 -11.87
N ARG A 134 5.87 22.59 -10.79
CA ARG A 134 5.01 22.97 -9.65
C ARG A 134 4.13 24.17 -9.96
#